data_AF-A0A6P5RP65-F1
#
_entry.id   AF-A0A6P5RP65-F1
#
_cell.length_a   1.000
_cell.length_b   1.000
_cell.length_c   1.000
_cell.angle_alpha   90.00
_cell.angle_beta   90.00
_cell.angle_gamma   90.00
#
_symmetry.space_group_name_H-M   'P 1'
#
loop_
_entity.id
_entity.type
_entity.pdbx_description
1 polymer ?
#
loop_
_entity_poly.entity_id
_entity_poly.type
_entity_poly.pdbx_seq_one_letter_code
_entity_poly.pdbx_strand_id
1 'polypeptide(L)'
;MASSTFSGDETAPFFGFLGAAAALVFSCMGAAYGTAKSGVGVASMGVMRPELVMKSIVPVVMAGVLGEPSRVSKEQPPLARFVLRVSSSGPGRRPYISPVHERLLRTSDDFVWPVDSTFLGRFIIDVEFLDLKICPLNGGEASPVWPADGLMQSVSTQSTLRCLSRMLDEGIHADVTINTTEGTLRAHKAVLSATSPVFQSMFNHDLKEKESSTIHIKDMSLESCMALLSYLYGTIKQENFWKHRLALLGAANRYDIADLKDACEESLLEDINSTNVLARLQEAWLYQLNTLKKGCLMYLFDFGKIYDVRDEVNDFFRHADRDLMMEMFQEVLTVWKPL
;
A
#
# COMPACT_ATOMS: atom_id res chain seq x y z
N MET A 1 -36.77 9.33 -31.75
CA MET A 1 -35.44 9.96 -31.78
C MET A 1 -35.50 11.22 -30.93
N ALA A 2 -35.05 11.14 -29.68
CA ALA A 2 -34.82 12.30 -28.83
C ALA A 2 -33.37 12.20 -28.35
N SER A 3 -32.50 13.01 -28.94
CA SER A 3 -31.10 13.16 -28.55
C SER A 3 -31.04 14.12 -27.36
N SER A 4 -30.80 13.58 -26.17
CA SER A 4 -30.47 14.38 -24.98
C SER A 4 -29.00 14.81 -25.07
N THR A 5 -28.76 16.03 -25.52
CA THR A 5 -27.45 16.70 -25.41
C THR A 5 -27.23 17.08 -23.95
N PHE A 6 -26.32 16.37 -23.27
CA PHE A 6 -25.85 16.74 -21.93
C PHE A 6 -24.94 17.97 -22.05
N SER A 7 -25.46 19.15 -21.70
CA SER A 7 -24.66 20.36 -21.53
C SER A 7 -23.96 20.30 -20.17
N GLY A 8 -22.83 19.62 -20.11
CA GLY A 8 -21.92 19.66 -18.96
C GLY A 8 -21.21 21.00 -18.92
N ASP A 9 -21.35 21.73 -17.83
CA ASP A 9 -20.78 23.05 -17.59
C ASP A 9 -19.24 23.00 -17.68
N GLU A 10 -18.66 23.53 -18.76
CA GLU A 10 -17.20 23.55 -19.03
C GLU A 10 -16.39 24.25 -17.91
N THR A 11 -17.06 24.95 -17.01
CA THR A 11 -16.48 25.67 -15.88
C THR A 11 -16.13 24.77 -14.68
N ALA A 12 -16.77 23.60 -14.53
CA ALA A 12 -16.56 22.68 -13.41
C ALA A 12 -15.11 22.16 -13.28
N PRO A 13 -14.44 21.65 -14.34
CA PRO A 13 -13.04 21.21 -14.24
C PRO A 13 -12.08 22.37 -13.92
N PHE A 14 -12.36 23.58 -14.42
CA PHE A 14 -11.55 24.77 -14.11
C PHE A 14 -11.56 25.09 -12.60
N PHE A 15 -12.73 25.11 -11.96
CA PHE A 15 -12.83 25.33 -10.51
C PHE A 15 -12.23 24.17 -9.70
N GLY A 16 -12.31 22.93 -10.20
CA GLY A 16 -11.66 21.76 -9.60
C GLY A 16 -10.13 21.88 -9.57
N PHE A 17 -9.51 22.19 -10.71
CA PHE A 17 -8.06 22.40 -10.79
C PHE A 17 -7.60 23.64 -10.01
N LEU A 18 -8.40 24.71 -10.01
CA LEU A 18 -8.13 25.90 -9.22
C LEU A 18 -8.15 25.60 -7.71
N GLY A 19 -9.11 24.79 -7.26
CA GLY A 19 -9.20 24.32 -5.88
C GLY A 19 -8.00 23.45 -5.47
N ALA A 20 -7.60 22.50 -6.32
CA ALA A 20 -6.43 21.65 -6.07
C ALA A 20 -5.12 22.47 -6.04
N ALA A 21 -4.94 23.41 -6.97
CA ALA A 21 -3.79 24.30 -7.00
C ALA A 21 -3.74 25.19 -5.75
N ALA A 22 -4.88 25.77 -5.34
CA ALA A 22 -4.96 26.58 -4.14
C ALA A 22 -4.62 25.76 -2.88
N ALA A 23 -5.17 24.55 -2.74
CA ALA A 23 -4.88 23.67 -1.61
C ALA A 23 -3.38 23.33 -1.50
N LEU A 24 -2.73 23.03 -2.64
CA LEU A 24 -1.30 22.75 -2.68
C LEU A 24 -0.47 23.98 -2.28
N VAL A 25 -0.79 25.16 -2.81
CA VAL A 25 -0.10 26.41 -2.49
C VAL A 25 -0.24 26.76 -1.01
N PHE A 26 -1.46 26.70 -0.45
CA PHE A 26 -1.69 27.01 0.96
C PHE A 26 -1.05 25.98 1.90
N SER A 27 -1.02 24.71 1.51
CA SER A 27 -0.32 23.65 2.25
C SER A 27 1.19 23.89 2.30
N CYS A 28 1.82 24.15 1.15
CA CYS A 28 3.25 24.48 1.08
C CYS A 28 3.59 25.75 1.86
N MET A 29 2.74 26.78 1.80
CA MET A 29 2.93 28.01 2.55
C MET A 29 2.80 27.80 4.07
N GLY A 30 1.84 26.98 4.51
CA GLY A 30 1.69 26.60 5.91
C GLY A 30 2.89 25.83 6.45
N ALA A 31 3.38 24.85 5.69
CA ALA A 31 4.57 24.07 6.03
C ALA A 31 5.83 24.96 6.12
N ALA A 32 6.02 25.86 5.16
CA ALA A 32 7.14 26.81 5.16
C ALA A 32 7.08 27.74 6.38
N TYR A 33 5.89 28.28 6.72
CA TYR A 33 5.72 29.14 7.89
C TYR A 33 5.95 28.39 9.21
N GLY A 34 5.45 27.16 9.33
CA GLY A 34 5.67 26.30 10.51
C GLY A 34 7.16 26.01 10.73
N THR A 35 7.89 25.70 9.66
CA THR A 35 9.34 25.45 9.67
C THR A 35 10.13 26.71 10.03
N ALA A 36 9.74 27.87 9.50
CA ALA A 36 10.39 29.14 9.84
C ALA A 36 10.18 29.50 11.32
N LYS A 37 8.97 29.33 11.86
CA LYS A 37 8.67 29.61 13.27
C LYS A 37 9.36 28.65 14.23
N SER A 38 9.42 27.36 13.89
CA SER A 38 10.15 26.39 14.70
C SER A 38 11.65 26.68 14.71
N GLY A 39 12.24 27.06 13.56
CA GLY A 39 13.63 27.50 13.46
C GLY A 39 13.97 28.70 14.34
N VAL A 40 13.09 29.71 14.40
CA VAL A 40 13.24 30.87 15.31
C VAL A 40 13.17 30.45 16.78
N GLY A 41 12.26 29.54 17.13
CA GLY A 41 12.14 29.00 18.49
C GLY A 41 13.40 28.24 18.92
N VAL A 42 13.94 27.38 18.04
CA VAL A 42 15.18 26.63 18.26
C VAL A 42 16.37 27.59 18.41
N ALA A 43 16.50 28.59 17.54
CA ALA A 43 17.60 29.56 17.60
C ALA A 43 17.55 30.40 18.90
N SER A 44 16.36 30.79 19.34
CA SER A 44 16.17 31.52 20.60
C SER A 44 16.51 30.66 21.84
N MET A 45 16.06 29.40 21.84
CA MET A 45 16.44 28.43 22.87
C MET A 45 17.96 28.16 22.89
N GLY A 46 18.57 28.15 21.69
CA GLY A 46 20.02 28.11 21.45
C GLY A 46 20.83 29.10 22.27
N VAL A 47 20.28 30.31 22.44
CA VAL A 47 20.95 31.43 23.12
C VAL A 47 20.57 31.50 24.60
N MET A 48 19.32 31.21 24.95
CA MET A 48 18.79 31.43 26.30
C MET A 48 18.99 30.24 27.26
N ARG A 49 18.90 29.01 26.75
CA ARG A 49 18.98 27.75 27.52
C ARG A 49 19.62 26.64 26.69
N PRO A 50 20.95 26.69 26.49
CA PRO A 50 21.69 25.77 25.61
C PRO A 50 21.50 24.29 25.99
N GLU A 51 21.23 24.00 27.26
CA GLU A 51 20.96 22.66 27.78
C GLU A 51 19.63 22.05 27.30
N LEU A 52 18.70 22.86 26.78
CA LEU A 52 17.38 22.41 26.30
C LEU A 52 17.25 22.42 24.78
N VAL A 53 18.28 22.86 24.05
CA VAL A 53 18.26 23.03 22.59
C VAL A 53 17.97 21.73 21.86
N MET A 54 18.62 20.65 22.30
CA MET A 54 18.42 19.33 21.69
C MET A 54 16.97 18.85 21.88
N LYS A 55 16.37 19.11 23.04
CA LYS A 55 14.96 18.82 23.33
C LYS A 55 14.00 19.64 22.46
N SER A 56 14.41 20.83 22.02
CA SER A 56 13.63 21.69 21.12
C SER A 56 13.80 21.35 19.63
N ILE A 57 14.93 20.74 19.22
CA ILE A 57 15.20 20.32 17.84
C ILE A 57 14.50 19.01 17.48
N VAL A 58 14.46 18.05 18.42
CA VAL A 58 13.93 16.69 18.19
C VAL A 58 12.48 16.69 17.66
N PRO A 59 11.52 17.46 18.22
CA PRO A 59 10.15 17.51 17.67
C PRO A 59 10.09 18.08 16.25
N VAL A 60 11.00 18.99 15.89
CA VAL A 60 11.07 19.60 14.54
C VAL A 60 11.62 18.62 13.52
N VAL A 61 12.67 17.88 13.90
CA VAL A 61 13.22 16.80 13.06
C VAL A 61 12.23 15.65 12.93
N MET A 62 11.58 15.24 14.02
CA MET A 62 10.53 14.21 13.99
C MET A 62 9.34 14.66 13.15
N ALA A 63 8.89 15.92 13.22
CA ALA A 63 7.83 16.43 12.35
C ALA A 63 8.23 16.52 10.87
N GLY A 64 9.52 16.75 10.56
CA GLY A 64 10.04 16.77 9.20
C GLY A 64 10.30 15.37 8.60
N VAL A 65 10.62 14.40 9.45
CA VAL A 65 10.81 12.99 9.06
C VAL A 65 9.47 12.24 8.99
N LEU A 66 8.48 12.64 9.80
CA LEU A 66 7.16 12.04 9.91
C LEU A 66 6.10 13.00 9.34
N GLY A 67 6.03 13.09 8.01
CA GLY A 67 4.85 13.65 7.33
C GLY A 67 3.62 12.83 7.73
N GLU A 68 2.81 13.42 8.61
CA GLU A 68 1.78 12.77 9.44
C GLU A 68 2.32 11.61 10.32
N PRO A 69 1.99 11.56 11.63
CA PRO A 69 2.28 10.38 12.44
C PRO A 69 1.38 9.24 11.97
N SER A 70 1.81 8.54 10.92
CA SER A 70 1.24 7.26 10.54
C SER A 70 1.32 6.33 11.74
N ARG A 71 0.28 5.52 11.96
CA ARG A 71 0.16 4.57 13.09
C ARG A 71 1.42 3.70 13.26
N VAL A 72 2.16 3.46 12.18
CA VAL A 72 3.44 2.73 12.12
C VAL A 72 4.51 3.32 13.05
N SER A 73 4.62 4.65 13.17
CA SER A 73 5.66 5.31 13.97
C SER A 73 5.50 5.12 15.49
N LYS A 74 4.28 4.86 15.98
CA LYS A 74 4.04 4.54 17.40
C LYS A 74 4.33 3.08 17.72
N GLU A 75 4.24 2.19 16.73
CA GLU A 75 4.45 0.75 16.90
C GLU A 75 5.88 0.32 16.57
N GLN A 76 6.61 1.06 15.71
CA GLN A 76 7.97 0.75 15.26
C GLN A 76 8.91 1.97 15.33
N PRO A 77 9.51 2.25 16.50
CA PRO A 77 10.47 3.34 16.64
C PRO A 77 11.76 3.08 15.84
N PRO A 78 12.34 4.09 15.17
CA PRO A 78 13.55 3.90 14.37
C PRO A 78 14.79 3.71 15.25
N LEU A 79 15.69 2.84 14.81
CA LEU A 79 17.03 2.63 15.36
C LEU A 79 18.00 3.60 14.67
N ALA A 80 18.49 4.60 15.39
CA ALA A 80 19.45 5.56 14.88
C ALA A 80 20.86 5.18 15.28
N ARG A 81 21.77 5.22 14.30
CA ARG A 81 23.21 5.09 14.51
C ARG A 81 23.88 6.42 14.16
N PHE A 82 24.52 7.06 15.12
CA PHE A 82 25.03 8.43 14.94
C PHE A 82 26.30 8.72 15.74
N VAL A 83 27.01 9.78 15.36
CA VAL A 83 28.19 10.30 16.06
C VAL A 83 27.96 11.77 16.37
N LEU A 84 28.44 12.20 17.53
CA LEU A 84 28.39 13.59 17.96
C LEU A 84 29.77 14.21 17.79
N ARG A 85 29.83 15.35 17.11
CA ARG A 85 31.05 16.15 17.01
C ARG A 85 30.82 17.45 17.73
N VAL A 86 31.61 17.72 18.77
CA VAL A 86 31.54 18.98 19.50
C VAL A 86 32.77 19.81 19.17
N SER A 87 32.55 20.95 18.51
CA SER A 87 33.61 21.90 18.17
C SER A 87 33.44 23.19 19.00
N SER A 88 34.55 23.76 19.47
CA SER A 88 34.55 25.01 20.25
C SER A 88 35.21 26.11 19.45
N SER A 89 34.65 27.33 19.51
CA SER A 89 35.19 28.50 18.81
C SER A 89 36.46 29.02 19.53
N GLY A 90 37.60 28.39 19.31
CA GLY A 90 38.90 28.83 19.81
C GLY A 90 40.05 28.30 18.96
N PRO A 91 41.12 29.07 18.72
CA PRO A 91 42.21 28.65 17.83
C PRO A 91 42.92 27.39 18.38
N GLY A 92 43.05 26.37 17.54
CA GLY A 92 43.84 25.16 17.82
C GLY A 92 43.16 24.03 18.60
N ARG A 93 41.86 24.13 18.93
CA ARG A 93 41.14 23.05 19.63
C ARG A 93 40.61 22.01 18.63
N ARG A 94 41.00 20.75 18.80
CA ARG A 94 40.43 19.63 18.03
C ARG A 94 38.98 19.38 18.45
N PRO A 95 38.08 19.07 17.51
CA PRO A 95 36.71 18.71 17.86
C PRO A 95 36.71 17.41 18.66
N TYR A 96 35.88 17.35 19.70
CA TYR A 96 35.57 16.09 20.37
C TYR A 96 34.66 15.28 19.44
N ILE A 97 34.95 13.99 19.27
CA ILE A 97 34.12 13.06 18.49
C ILE A 97 33.71 11.95 19.44
N SER A 98 32.40 11.73 19.61
CA SER A 98 31.89 10.65 20.44
C SER A 98 32.16 9.27 19.81
N PRO A 99 32.11 8.19 20.59
CA PRO A 99 31.85 6.86 20.04
C PRO A 99 30.56 6.84 19.22
N VAL A 100 30.43 5.85 18.33
CA VAL A 100 29.19 5.60 17.60
C VAL A 100 28.11 5.21 18.61
N HIS A 101 27.01 5.95 18.63
CA HIS A 101 25.84 5.65 19.42
C HIS A 101 24.81 4.92 18.57
N GLU A 102 24.21 3.86 19.11
CA GLU A 102 23.11 3.10 18.49
C GLU A 102 21.93 3.08 19.47
N ARG A 103 20.82 3.72 19.11
CA ARG A 103 19.69 3.93 20.02
C ARG A 103 18.35 3.88 19.30
N LEU A 104 17.37 3.29 19.98
CA LEU A 104 15.99 3.26 19.55
C LEU A 104 15.31 4.58 19.95
N LEU A 105 14.78 5.32 18.98
CA LEU A 105 14.21 6.64 19.22
C LEU A 105 12.70 6.54 19.45
N ARG A 106 12.27 6.42 20.72
CA ARG A 106 10.85 6.36 21.11
C ARG A 106 10.36 7.70 21.62
N THR A 107 11.18 8.40 22.39
CA THR A 107 10.84 9.68 23.03
C THR A 107 12.03 10.64 22.96
N SER A 108 11.79 11.91 23.30
CA SER A 108 12.85 12.92 23.41
C SER A 108 13.89 12.58 24.49
N ASP A 109 13.54 11.71 25.44
CA ASP A 109 14.42 11.31 26.54
C ASP A 109 15.48 10.29 26.07
N ASP A 110 15.23 9.60 24.95
CA ASP A 110 16.22 8.72 24.30
C ASP A 110 17.35 9.52 23.62
N PHE A 111 17.22 10.85 23.57
CA PHE A 111 18.18 11.79 22.98
C PHE A 111 18.97 12.57 24.05
N VAL A 112 19.37 11.89 25.12
CA VAL A 112 20.19 12.45 26.22
C VAL A 112 21.47 11.63 26.36
N TRP A 113 22.62 12.32 26.37
CA TRP A 113 23.92 11.68 26.59
C TRP A 113 24.80 12.52 27.51
N PRO A 114 25.53 11.87 28.44
CA PRO A 114 26.60 12.53 29.16
C PRO A 114 27.76 12.78 28.19
N VAL A 115 28.36 13.97 28.26
CA VAL A 115 29.64 14.23 27.63
C VAL A 115 30.67 14.37 28.73
N ASP A 116 31.67 13.49 28.75
CA ASP A 116 32.73 13.46 29.77
C ASP A 116 33.74 14.62 29.64
N SER A 117 33.35 15.70 28.95
CA SER A 117 34.21 16.85 28.64
C SER A 117 33.52 18.14 29.05
N THR A 118 34.23 18.96 29.81
CA THR A 118 33.80 20.31 30.17
C THR A 118 34.08 21.27 29.02
N PHE A 119 33.03 21.74 28.34
CA PHE A 119 33.15 22.76 27.29
C PHE A 119 33.02 24.15 27.90
N LEU A 120 34.04 24.99 27.66
CA LEU A 120 34.04 26.40 28.08
C LEU A 120 33.81 27.30 26.86
N GLY A 121 32.80 28.17 26.93
CA GLY A 121 32.47 29.13 25.87
C GLY A 121 31.43 28.62 24.87
N ARG A 122 31.41 29.20 23.66
CA ARG A 122 30.49 28.77 22.59
C ARG A 122 31.01 27.48 21.94
N PHE A 123 30.10 26.56 21.71
CA PHE A 123 30.36 25.30 21.03
C PHE A 123 29.25 24.98 20.03
N ILE A 124 29.59 24.21 19.01
CA ILE A 124 28.68 23.68 18.00
C ILE A 124 28.66 22.16 18.21
N ILE A 125 27.46 21.59 18.30
CA ILE A 125 27.24 20.15 18.34
C ILE A 125 26.70 19.74 16.97
N ASP A 126 27.52 19.03 16.20
CA ASP A 126 27.10 18.40 14.96
C ASP A 126 26.68 16.96 15.27
N VAL A 127 25.47 16.59 14.86
CA VAL A 127 24.98 15.21 14.94
C VAL A 127 25.06 14.62 13.54
N GLU A 128 25.95 13.66 13.35
CA GLU A 128 26.10 12.93 12.08
C GLU A 128 25.39 11.59 12.19
N PHE A 129 24.25 11.46 11.51
CA PHE A 129 23.57 10.18 11.38
C PHE A 129 24.30 9.32 10.36
N LEU A 130 24.81 8.18 10.82
CA LEU A 130 25.48 7.18 9.99
C LEU A 130 24.48 6.21 9.38
N ASP A 131 23.41 5.90 10.11
CA ASP A 131 22.36 4.98 9.67
C ASP A 131 21.06 5.26 10.44
N LEU A 132 19.93 4.98 9.81
CA LEU A 132 18.61 5.05 10.44
C LEU A 132 17.81 3.87 9.93
N LYS A 133 17.42 2.95 10.82
CA LYS A 133 16.73 1.71 10.44
C LYS A 133 15.37 1.55 11.10
N ILE A 134 14.45 0.85 10.45
CA ILE A 134 13.17 0.43 11.04
C ILE A 134 13.23 -1.07 11.30
N CYS A 135 12.89 -1.49 12.53
CA CYS A 135 12.81 -2.90 12.89
C CYS A 135 11.38 -3.42 12.66
N PRO A 136 11.17 -4.47 11.87
CA PRO A 136 9.86 -5.05 11.66
C PRO A 136 9.35 -5.78 12.91
N LEU A 137 8.03 -5.72 13.17
CA LEU A 137 7.34 -6.32 14.33
C LEU A 137 7.59 -7.83 14.52
N ASN A 138 7.94 -8.55 13.45
CA ASN A 138 8.10 -10.01 13.45
C ASN A 138 9.55 -10.50 13.63
N GLY A 139 10.47 -9.64 14.10
CA GLY A 139 11.85 -10.06 14.40
C GLY A 139 12.76 -10.25 13.18
N GLY A 140 12.48 -9.53 12.09
CA GLY A 140 13.33 -9.49 10.89
C GLY A 140 14.50 -8.49 10.99
N GLU A 141 15.39 -8.53 10.01
CA GLU A 141 16.56 -7.66 9.93
C GLU A 141 16.15 -6.19 9.70
N ALA A 142 16.79 -5.25 10.40
CA ALA A 142 16.43 -3.84 10.36
C ALA A 142 16.80 -3.21 9.00
N SER A 143 15.83 -2.57 8.33
CA SER A 143 16.00 -1.97 7.00
C SER A 143 16.28 -0.47 7.08
N PRO A 144 17.19 0.08 6.24
CA PRO A 144 17.49 1.50 6.24
C PRO A 144 16.28 2.34 5.79
N VAL A 145 16.08 3.49 6.44
CA VAL A 145 15.05 4.49 6.10
C VAL A 145 15.38 5.19 4.77
N TRP A 146 16.67 5.20 4.38
CA TRP A 146 17.12 5.80 3.12
C TRP A 146 17.16 4.75 2.00
N PRO A 147 16.56 5.03 0.82
CA PRO A 147 16.61 4.13 -0.32
C PRO A 147 17.96 4.27 -1.06
N ALA A 148 19.04 3.72 -0.50
CA ALA A 148 20.33 3.65 -1.19
C ALA A 148 20.44 2.40 -2.08
N ASP A 149 19.92 1.27 -1.60
CA ASP A 149 19.74 0.06 -2.42
C ASP A 149 18.36 0.10 -3.08
N GLY A 150 18.32 0.26 -4.41
CA GLY A 150 17.10 0.12 -5.20
C GLY A 150 16.76 1.27 -6.15
N LEU A 151 17.43 2.42 -6.11
CA LEU A 151 17.12 3.52 -7.05
C LEU A 151 17.35 3.13 -8.52
N MET A 152 18.48 2.45 -8.81
CA MET A 152 18.72 1.95 -10.18
C MET A 152 17.77 0.79 -10.54
N GLN A 153 17.40 -0.03 -9.56
CA GLN A 153 16.43 -1.11 -9.77
C GLN A 153 15.03 -0.56 -10.06
N SER A 154 14.57 0.47 -9.33
CA SER A 154 13.25 1.08 -9.54
C SER A 154 13.15 1.78 -10.89
N VAL A 155 14.19 2.52 -11.30
CA VAL A 155 14.27 3.13 -12.64
C VAL A 155 14.24 2.06 -13.72
N SER A 156 15.01 0.97 -13.56
CA SER A 156 14.99 -0.16 -14.49
C SER A 156 13.61 -0.82 -14.58
N THR A 157 12.99 -1.14 -13.43
CA THR A 157 11.65 -1.73 -13.36
C THR A 157 10.62 -0.84 -14.05
N GLN A 158 10.64 0.47 -13.80
CA GLN A 158 9.72 1.41 -14.43
C GLN A 158 9.91 1.46 -15.95
N SER A 159 11.15 1.41 -16.43
CA SER A 159 11.44 1.32 -17.87
C SER A 159 10.89 0.01 -18.47
N THR A 160 11.09 -1.12 -17.81
CA THR A 160 10.57 -2.43 -18.24
C THR A 160 9.05 -2.46 -18.29
N LEU A 161 8.36 -1.93 -17.27
CA LEU A 161 6.90 -1.83 -17.24
C LEU A 161 6.37 -0.96 -18.39
N ARG A 162 7.07 0.13 -18.74
CA ARG A 162 6.70 0.95 -19.91
C ARG A 162 6.82 0.16 -21.21
N CYS A 163 7.85 -0.66 -21.37
CA CYS A 163 8.00 -1.54 -22.52
C CYS A 163 6.88 -2.59 -22.59
N LEU A 164 6.56 -3.23 -21.46
CA LEU A 164 5.47 -4.20 -21.38
C LEU A 164 4.10 -3.58 -21.68
N SER A 165 3.82 -2.37 -21.16
CA SER A 165 2.62 -1.61 -21.53
C SER A 165 2.51 -1.44 -23.03
N ARG A 166 3.59 -0.97 -23.67
CA ARG A 166 3.60 -0.75 -25.11
C ARG A 166 3.41 -2.04 -25.91
N MET A 167 3.98 -3.15 -25.44
CA MET A 167 3.75 -4.47 -26.07
C MET A 167 2.27 -4.86 -26.03
N LEU A 168 1.58 -4.61 -24.92
CA LEU A 168 0.15 -4.91 -24.78
C LEU A 168 -0.71 -3.94 -25.63
N ASP A 169 -0.48 -2.63 -25.51
CA ASP A 169 -1.30 -1.58 -26.12
C ASP A 169 -1.18 -1.56 -27.66
N GLU A 170 0.05 -1.70 -28.17
CA GLU A 170 0.32 -1.69 -29.61
C GLU A 170 0.30 -3.10 -30.23
N GLY A 171 0.22 -4.15 -29.40
CA GLY A 171 0.24 -5.54 -29.86
C GLY A 171 1.55 -5.95 -30.54
N ILE A 172 2.68 -5.36 -30.14
CA ILE A 172 4.01 -5.60 -30.74
C ILE A 172 4.39 -7.06 -30.54
N HIS A 173 4.47 -7.84 -31.63
CA HIS A 173 4.80 -9.27 -31.61
C HIS A 173 3.84 -10.16 -30.79
N ALA A 174 2.61 -9.72 -30.58
CA ALA A 174 1.60 -10.54 -29.92
C ALA A 174 1.32 -11.83 -30.71
N ASP A 175 1.46 -12.98 -30.04
CA ASP A 175 1.45 -14.33 -30.62
C ASP A 175 0.26 -15.17 -30.14
N VAL A 176 -0.66 -14.57 -29.38
CA VAL A 176 -1.95 -15.17 -29.00
C VAL A 176 -3.08 -14.15 -29.07
N THR A 177 -4.25 -14.62 -29.51
CA THR A 177 -5.50 -13.85 -29.53
C THR A 177 -6.45 -14.39 -28.46
N ILE A 178 -7.02 -13.51 -27.65
CA ILE A 178 -8.02 -13.83 -26.64
C ILE A 178 -9.37 -13.30 -27.12
N ASN A 179 -10.30 -14.22 -27.37
CA ASN A 179 -11.66 -13.92 -27.76
C ASN A 179 -12.55 -13.84 -26.52
N THR A 180 -13.10 -12.66 -26.26
CA THR A 180 -14.19 -12.46 -25.30
C THR A 180 -15.54 -12.52 -26.03
N THR A 181 -16.63 -12.40 -25.28
CA THR A 181 -17.98 -12.31 -25.87
C THR A 181 -18.22 -11.01 -26.65
N GLU A 182 -17.48 -9.96 -26.31
CA GLU A 182 -17.67 -8.60 -26.82
C GLU A 182 -16.61 -8.18 -27.85
N GLY A 183 -15.47 -8.86 -27.88
CA GLY A 183 -14.37 -8.50 -28.76
C GLY A 183 -13.16 -9.41 -28.65
N THR A 184 -12.04 -8.95 -29.19
CA THR A 184 -10.79 -9.72 -29.25
C THR A 184 -9.63 -8.89 -28.73
N LEU A 185 -8.76 -9.49 -27.94
CA LEU A 185 -7.54 -8.90 -27.41
C LEU A 185 -6.32 -9.67 -27.91
N ARG A 186 -5.17 -9.01 -28.00
CA ARG A 186 -3.91 -9.64 -28.37
C ARG A 186 -2.96 -9.61 -27.18
N ALA A 187 -2.23 -10.70 -26.97
CA ALA A 187 -1.30 -10.84 -25.86
C ALA A 187 -0.10 -11.72 -26.26
N HIS A 188 0.75 -12.02 -25.28
CA HIS A 188 1.97 -12.79 -25.44
C HIS A 188 1.91 -14.08 -24.62
N LYS A 189 2.08 -15.23 -25.28
CA LYS A 189 2.11 -16.55 -24.62
C LYS A 189 3.16 -16.60 -23.53
N ALA A 190 4.32 -15.98 -23.75
CA ALA A 190 5.40 -15.94 -22.77
C ALA A 190 4.99 -15.25 -21.46
N VAL A 191 4.32 -14.09 -21.54
CA VAL A 191 3.87 -13.34 -20.35
C VAL A 191 2.77 -14.11 -19.62
N LEU A 192 1.79 -14.64 -20.36
CA LEU A 192 0.70 -15.43 -19.78
C LEU A 192 1.21 -16.72 -19.12
N SER A 193 2.14 -17.42 -19.76
CA SER A 193 2.74 -18.65 -19.21
C SER A 193 3.60 -18.39 -17.98
N ALA A 194 4.31 -17.26 -17.93
CA ALA A 194 5.14 -16.90 -16.79
C ALA A 194 4.30 -16.54 -15.55
N THR A 195 3.08 -16.06 -15.75
CA THR A 195 2.19 -15.59 -14.68
C THR A 195 1.14 -16.62 -14.25
N SER A 196 0.92 -17.66 -15.05
CA SER A 196 -0.11 -18.68 -14.81
C SER A 196 0.37 -20.07 -15.26
N PRO A 197 0.40 -21.05 -14.36
CA PRO A 197 0.70 -22.43 -14.72
C PRO A 197 -0.38 -23.04 -15.63
N VAL A 198 -1.62 -22.56 -15.54
CA VAL A 198 -2.73 -22.96 -16.43
C VAL A 198 -2.46 -22.51 -17.86
N PHE A 199 -2.07 -21.25 -18.08
CA PHE A 199 -1.70 -20.77 -19.41
C PHE A 199 -0.44 -21.47 -19.93
N GLN A 200 0.56 -21.71 -19.08
CA GLN A 200 1.75 -22.46 -19.46
C GLN A 200 1.40 -23.87 -19.97
N SER A 201 0.54 -24.58 -19.23
CA SER A 201 0.06 -25.91 -19.61
C SER A 201 -0.76 -25.87 -20.90
N MET A 202 -1.61 -24.84 -21.05
CA MET A 202 -2.45 -24.61 -22.21
C MET A 202 -1.65 -24.48 -23.52
N PHE A 203 -0.46 -23.86 -23.46
CA PHE A 203 0.38 -23.65 -24.65
C PHE A 203 1.42 -24.74 -24.89
N ASN A 204 1.79 -25.50 -23.86
CA ASN A 204 2.81 -26.55 -24.00
C ASN A 204 2.23 -27.87 -24.52
N HIS A 205 1.02 -28.23 -24.09
CA HIS A 205 0.36 -29.47 -24.53
C HIS A 205 -0.30 -29.32 -25.91
N ASP A 206 -0.50 -30.44 -26.61
CA ASP A 206 -1.18 -30.50 -27.92
C ASP A 206 -2.70 -30.29 -27.77
N LEU A 207 -3.04 -29.09 -27.29
CA LEU A 207 -4.38 -28.58 -27.16
C LEU A 207 -4.71 -27.70 -28.37
N LYS A 208 -6.01 -27.51 -28.63
CA LYS A 208 -6.50 -26.69 -29.75
C LYS A 208 -5.92 -25.27 -29.70
N GLU A 209 -5.68 -24.75 -28.51
CA GLU A 209 -5.15 -23.43 -28.23
C GLU A 209 -3.68 -23.28 -28.66
N LYS A 210 -2.88 -24.37 -28.60
CA LYS A 210 -1.49 -24.38 -29.10
C LYS A 210 -1.44 -24.23 -30.61
N GLU A 211 -2.30 -24.97 -31.33
CA GLU A 211 -2.36 -24.94 -32.79
C GLU A 211 -3.04 -23.67 -33.33
N SER A 212 -4.15 -23.24 -32.71
CA SER A 212 -4.93 -22.08 -33.16
C SER A 212 -4.39 -20.74 -32.67
N SER A 213 -3.47 -20.72 -31.69
CA SER A 213 -3.00 -19.52 -31.01
C SER A 213 -4.13 -18.58 -30.55
N THR A 214 -5.26 -19.18 -30.17
CA THR A 214 -6.49 -18.48 -29.82
C THR A 214 -7.08 -19.07 -28.54
N ILE A 215 -7.42 -18.21 -27.58
CA ILE A 215 -8.07 -18.56 -26.32
C ILE A 215 -9.49 -17.99 -26.32
N HIS A 216 -10.46 -18.74 -25.82
CA HIS A 216 -11.83 -18.26 -25.65
C HIS A 216 -12.17 -18.06 -24.18
N ILE A 217 -12.37 -16.80 -23.76
CA ILE A 217 -12.76 -16.43 -22.40
C ILE A 217 -14.19 -15.87 -22.45
N LYS A 218 -15.18 -16.74 -22.25
CA LYS A 218 -16.59 -16.36 -22.34
C LYS A 218 -17.13 -15.68 -21.09
N ASP A 219 -16.48 -15.89 -19.95
CA ASP A 219 -16.99 -15.48 -18.64
C ASP A 219 -16.47 -14.10 -18.20
N MET A 220 -15.95 -13.31 -19.14
CA MET A 220 -15.44 -11.95 -18.89
C MET A 220 -15.81 -11.00 -20.03
N SER A 221 -16.18 -9.77 -19.67
CA SER A 221 -16.30 -8.66 -20.63
C SER A 221 -14.94 -8.29 -21.20
N LEU A 222 -14.94 -7.55 -22.33
CA LEU A 222 -13.71 -7.06 -22.95
C LEU A 222 -12.90 -6.19 -21.98
N GLU A 223 -13.57 -5.29 -21.25
CA GLU A 223 -12.95 -4.41 -20.26
C GLU A 223 -12.33 -5.19 -19.09
N SER A 224 -13.04 -6.20 -18.55
CA SER A 224 -12.53 -7.01 -17.44
C SER A 224 -11.33 -7.86 -17.86
N CYS A 225 -11.36 -8.38 -19.09
CA CYS A 225 -10.24 -9.11 -19.66
C CYS A 225 -9.03 -8.20 -19.91
N MET A 226 -9.25 -6.97 -20.37
CA MET A 226 -8.19 -5.97 -20.48
C MET A 226 -7.60 -5.60 -19.10
N ALA A 227 -8.43 -5.50 -18.06
CA ALA A 227 -7.95 -5.30 -16.69
C ALA A 227 -7.08 -6.48 -16.22
N LEU A 228 -7.47 -7.72 -16.52
CA LEU A 228 -6.66 -8.90 -16.22
C LEU A 228 -5.30 -8.82 -16.93
N LEU A 229 -5.28 -8.55 -18.24
CA LEU A 229 -4.02 -8.39 -18.98
C LEU A 229 -3.19 -7.24 -18.42
N SER A 230 -3.80 -6.10 -18.09
CA SER A 230 -3.09 -4.98 -17.47
C SER A 230 -2.44 -5.38 -16.15
N TYR A 231 -3.08 -6.25 -15.35
CA TYR A 231 -2.46 -6.78 -14.13
C TYR A 231 -1.25 -7.66 -14.46
N LEU A 232 -1.38 -8.60 -15.39
CA LEU A 232 -0.29 -9.52 -15.77
C LEU A 232 0.92 -8.82 -16.39
N TYR A 233 0.71 -7.66 -17.01
CA TYR A 233 1.78 -6.82 -17.56
C TYR A 233 2.31 -5.77 -16.56
N GLY A 234 1.74 -5.71 -15.35
CA GLY A 234 2.14 -4.79 -14.29
C GLY A 234 1.74 -3.32 -14.54
N THR A 235 0.71 -3.08 -15.35
CA THR A 235 0.27 -1.74 -15.78
C THR A 235 -1.14 -1.38 -15.32
N ILE A 236 -1.78 -2.25 -14.53
CA ILE A 236 -3.12 -2.00 -14.01
C ILE A 236 -3.16 -0.77 -13.10
N LYS A 237 -4.20 0.05 -13.28
CA LYS A 237 -4.52 1.18 -12.41
C LYS A 237 -5.49 0.74 -11.32
N GLN A 238 -5.39 1.37 -10.15
CA GLN A 238 -6.25 1.07 -9.00
C GLN A 238 -7.75 1.19 -9.33
N GLU A 239 -8.14 2.21 -10.11
CA GLU A 239 -9.52 2.40 -10.57
C GLU A 239 -10.06 1.20 -11.36
N ASN A 240 -9.25 0.66 -12.28
CA ASN A 240 -9.62 -0.48 -13.12
C ASN A 240 -9.63 -1.77 -12.31
N PHE A 241 -8.67 -1.92 -11.38
CA PHE A 241 -8.65 -3.04 -10.46
C PHE A 241 -9.94 -3.09 -9.62
N TRP A 242 -10.30 -1.99 -8.96
CA TRP A 242 -11.52 -1.93 -8.14
C TRP A 242 -12.80 -2.15 -8.94
N LYS A 243 -12.90 -1.56 -10.15
CA LYS A 243 -14.06 -1.73 -11.03
C LYS A 243 -14.27 -3.20 -11.42
N HIS A 244 -13.19 -3.96 -11.65
CA HIS A 244 -13.25 -5.31 -12.20
C HIS A 244 -12.87 -6.42 -11.20
N ARG A 245 -12.58 -6.10 -9.93
CA ARG A 245 -12.02 -7.04 -8.93
C ARG A 245 -12.77 -8.37 -8.77
N LEU A 246 -14.10 -8.40 -8.90
CA LEU A 246 -14.86 -9.66 -8.82
C LEU A 246 -14.62 -10.56 -10.05
N ALA A 247 -14.58 -9.97 -11.24
CA ALA A 247 -14.23 -10.71 -12.46
C ALA A 247 -12.75 -11.15 -12.44
N LEU A 248 -11.87 -10.31 -11.91
CA LEU A 248 -10.46 -10.64 -11.70
C LEU A 248 -10.29 -11.79 -10.72
N LEU A 249 -11.04 -11.83 -9.61
CA LEU A 249 -11.02 -12.92 -8.64
C LEU A 249 -11.40 -14.26 -9.30
N GLY A 250 -12.49 -14.27 -10.06
CA GLY A 250 -12.91 -15.46 -10.81
C GLY A 250 -11.85 -15.93 -11.81
N ALA A 251 -11.23 -14.98 -12.53
CA ALA A 251 -10.13 -15.28 -13.45
C ALA A 251 -8.88 -15.79 -12.72
N ALA A 252 -8.50 -15.18 -11.60
CA ALA A 252 -7.36 -15.57 -10.78
C ALA A 252 -7.50 -17.02 -10.30
N ASN A 253 -8.70 -17.40 -9.83
CA ASN A 253 -8.96 -18.77 -9.43
C ASN A 253 -8.95 -19.74 -10.63
N ARG A 254 -9.50 -19.35 -11.77
CA ARG A 254 -9.56 -20.20 -12.98
C ARG A 254 -8.20 -20.46 -13.60
N TYR A 255 -7.36 -19.43 -13.65
CA TYR A 255 -6.04 -19.48 -14.27
C TYR A 255 -4.92 -19.68 -13.24
N ASP A 256 -5.26 -19.96 -11.98
CA ASP A 256 -4.31 -20.23 -10.89
C ASP A 256 -3.24 -19.13 -10.73
N ILE A 257 -3.71 -17.89 -10.56
CA ILE A 257 -2.87 -16.69 -10.34
C ILE A 257 -3.01 -16.28 -8.87
N ALA A 258 -2.16 -16.86 -8.02
CA ALA A 258 -2.22 -16.69 -6.56
C ALA A 258 -2.13 -15.22 -6.12
N ASP A 259 -1.14 -14.47 -6.60
CA ASP A 259 -0.92 -13.06 -6.21
C ASP A 259 -2.13 -12.17 -6.53
N LEU A 260 -2.83 -12.43 -7.64
CA LEU A 260 -4.04 -11.70 -8.00
C LEU A 260 -5.21 -12.08 -7.10
N LYS A 261 -5.33 -13.37 -6.76
CA LYS A 261 -6.37 -13.88 -5.87
C LYS A 261 -6.23 -13.26 -4.47
N ASP A 262 -5.01 -13.19 -3.95
CA ASP A 262 -4.71 -12.59 -2.64
C ASP A 262 -4.98 -11.08 -2.65
N ALA A 263 -4.56 -10.36 -3.70
CA ALA A 263 -4.86 -8.93 -3.85
C ALA A 263 -6.37 -8.65 -3.94
N CYS A 264 -7.13 -9.51 -4.61
CA CYS A 264 -8.59 -9.42 -4.63
C CYS A 264 -9.19 -9.72 -3.25
N GLU A 265 -8.67 -10.71 -2.51
CA GLU A 265 -9.10 -11.03 -1.16
C GLU A 265 -8.93 -9.84 -0.21
N GLU A 266 -7.74 -9.23 -0.20
CA GLU A 266 -7.43 -8.08 0.64
C GLU A 266 -8.33 -6.88 0.30
N SER A 267 -8.48 -6.57 -0.98
CA SER A 267 -9.36 -5.47 -1.41
C SER A 267 -10.82 -5.71 -1.05
N LEU A 268 -11.31 -6.95 -1.08
CA LEU A 268 -12.66 -7.32 -0.65
C LEU A 268 -12.80 -7.39 0.88
N LEU A 269 -11.71 -7.39 1.64
CA LEU A 269 -11.78 -7.31 3.09
C LEU A 269 -11.88 -5.85 3.55
N GLU A 270 -11.19 -4.93 2.87
CA GLU A 270 -11.11 -3.51 3.23
C GLU A 270 -12.46 -2.77 3.23
N ASP A 271 -13.39 -3.11 2.33
CA ASP A 271 -14.66 -2.40 2.16
C ASP A 271 -15.90 -3.25 2.52
N ILE A 272 -15.77 -4.16 3.49
CA ILE A 272 -16.91 -4.95 4.00
C ILE A 272 -17.94 -4.04 4.66
N ASN A 273 -19.20 -4.26 4.34
CA ASN A 273 -20.33 -3.58 4.97
C ASN A 273 -21.59 -4.46 4.98
N SER A 274 -22.65 -3.98 5.63
CA SER A 274 -23.93 -4.71 5.75
C SER A 274 -24.57 -5.05 4.41
N THR A 275 -24.37 -4.27 3.34
CA THR A 275 -25.02 -4.54 2.05
C THR A 275 -24.30 -5.60 1.23
N ASN A 276 -23.00 -5.84 1.49
CA ASN A 276 -22.18 -6.73 0.67
C ASN A 276 -21.63 -7.96 1.41
N VAL A 277 -21.68 -7.99 2.75
CA VAL A 277 -21.01 -9.04 3.55
C VAL A 277 -21.49 -10.46 3.22
N LEU A 278 -22.78 -10.67 2.96
CA LEU A 278 -23.31 -12.00 2.63
C LEU A 278 -22.84 -12.47 1.25
N ALA A 279 -22.85 -11.59 0.26
CA ALA A 279 -22.31 -11.88 -1.06
C ALA A 279 -20.81 -12.22 -0.97
N ARG A 280 -20.04 -11.44 -0.21
CA ARG A 280 -18.60 -11.70 0.01
C ARG A 280 -18.34 -12.99 0.74
N LEU A 281 -19.17 -13.36 1.71
CA LEU A 281 -19.06 -14.63 2.41
C LEU A 281 -19.29 -15.81 1.45
N GLN A 282 -20.27 -15.69 0.54
CA GLN A 282 -20.49 -16.69 -0.52
C GLN A 282 -19.28 -16.81 -1.44
N GLU A 283 -18.72 -15.69 -1.91
CA GLU A 283 -17.54 -15.70 -2.78
C GLU A 283 -16.31 -16.25 -2.06
N ALA A 284 -16.15 -15.91 -0.77
CA ALA A 284 -15.06 -16.40 0.06
C ALA A 284 -15.12 -17.91 0.24
N TRP A 285 -16.32 -18.47 0.39
CA TRP A 285 -16.53 -19.91 0.39
C TRP A 285 -16.23 -20.53 -0.98
N LEU A 286 -16.80 -19.98 -2.06
CA LEU A 286 -16.68 -20.50 -3.42
C LEU A 286 -15.22 -20.56 -3.88
N TYR A 287 -14.45 -19.50 -3.63
CA TYR A 287 -13.06 -19.39 -4.03
C TYR A 287 -12.07 -19.77 -2.93
N GLN A 288 -12.52 -20.27 -1.78
CA GLN A 288 -11.67 -20.68 -0.66
C GLN A 288 -10.76 -19.54 -0.14
N LEU A 289 -11.32 -18.34 0.00
CA LEU A 289 -10.68 -17.14 0.55
C LEU A 289 -10.82 -17.12 2.08
N ASN A 290 -9.84 -17.69 2.78
CA ASN A 290 -9.94 -17.92 4.22
C ASN A 290 -9.89 -16.63 5.05
N THR A 291 -9.11 -15.64 4.62
CA THR A 291 -8.96 -14.36 5.32
C THR A 291 -10.25 -13.55 5.20
N LEU A 292 -10.82 -13.48 3.99
CA LEU A 292 -12.09 -12.83 3.73
C LEU A 292 -13.24 -13.52 4.45
N LYS A 293 -13.29 -14.87 4.42
CA LYS A 293 -14.32 -15.65 5.13
C LYS A 293 -14.32 -15.30 6.62
N LYS A 294 -13.15 -15.35 7.27
CA LYS A 294 -13.01 -14.98 8.70
C LYS A 294 -13.42 -13.53 8.96
N GLY A 295 -13.02 -12.61 8.09
CA GLY A 295 -13.40 -11.21 8.19
C GLY A 295 -14.91 -11.00 8.11
N CYS A 296 -15.60 -11.68 7.18
CA CYS A 296 -17.05 -11.64 7.06
C CYS A 296 -17.75 -12.23 8.31
N LEU A 297 -17.27 -13.36 8.83
CA LEU A 297 -17.83 -13.99 10.03
C LEU A 297 -17.65 -13.11 11.27
N MET A 298 -16.45 -12.55 11.46
CA MET A 298 -16.17 -11.57 12.53
C MET A 298 -17.06 -10.33 12.41
N TYR A 299 -17.27 -9.83 11.19
CA TYR A 299 -18.17 -8.70 10.97
C TYR A 299 -19.62 -9.02 11.36
N LEU A 300 -20.13 -10.18 10.94
CA LEU A 300 -21.50 -10.60 11.20
C LEU A 300 -21.76 -10.92 12.67
N PHE A 301 -20.90 -11.73 13.30
CA PHE A 301 -21.15 -12.32 14.61
C PHE A 301 -20.48 -11.55 15.74
N ASP A 302 -19.18 -11.28 15.65
CA ASP A 302 -18.42 -10.63 16.74
C ASP A 302 -18.81 -9.15 16.90
N PHE A 303 -19.02 -8.44 15.79
CA PHE A 303 -19.54 -7.07 15.81
C PHE A 303 -21.07 -6.99 15.85
N GLY A 304 -21.77 -8.14 15.86
CA GLY A 304 -23.22 -8.21 15.96
C GLY A 304 -23.97 -7.62 14.76
N LYS A 305 -23.31 -7.46 13.59
CA LYS A 305 -23.94 -6.89 12.38
C LYS A 305 -24.94 -7.81 11.70
N ILE A 306 -25.05 -9.06 12.14
CA ILE A 306 -26.10 -9.98 11.71
C ILE A 306 -27.51 -9.42 11.92
N TYR A 307 -27.72 -8.55 12.93
CA TYR A 307 -29.03 -7.93 13.15
C TYR A 307 -29.40 -6.90 12.07
N ASP A 308 -28.40 -6.28 11.43
CA ASP A 308 -28.58 -5.27 10.38
C ASP A 308 -28.97 -5.93 9.03
N VAL A 309 -28.77 -7.25 8.88
CA VAL A 309 -28.98 -8.03 7.64
C VAL A 309 -29.95 -9.21 7.83
N ARG A 310 -30.84 -9.12 8.81
CA ARG A 310 -31.65 -10.26 9.26
C ARG A 310 -32.53 -10.85 8.15
N ASP A 311 -33.10 -10.00 7.31
CA ASP A 311 -34.01 -10.43 6.26
C ASP A 311 -33.22 -11.10 5.13
N GLU A 312 -32.09 -10.52 4.75
CA GLU A 312 -31.19 -11.03 3.72
C GLU A 312 -30.52 -12.36 4.13
N VAL A 313 -30.24 -12.55 5.42
CA VAL A 313 -29.68 -13.80 5.96
C VAL A 313 -30.65 -14.97 5.75
N ASN A 314 -31.96 -14.74 5.90
CA ASN A 314 -32.94 -15.80 5.65
C ASN A 314 -32.96 -16.23 4.18
N ASP A 315 -32.82 -15.29 3.25
CA ASP A 315 -32.72 -15.58 1.82
C ASP A 315 -31.38 -16.22 1.46
N PHE A 316 -30.31 -15.81 2.12
CA PHE A 316 -28.98 -16.40 2.00
C PHE A 316 -29.01 -17.90 2.38
N PHE A 317 -29.58 -18.26 3.53
CA PHE A 317 -29.67 -19.67 3.96
C PHE A 317 -30.48 -20.58 3.04
N ARG A 318 -31.34 -20.03 2.17
CA ARG A 318 -32.05 -20.84 1.17
C ARG A 318 -31.15 -21.29 0.01
N HIS A 319 -30.07 -20.55 -0.25
CA HIS A 319 -29.19 -20.75 -1.40
C HIS A 319 -27.76 -21.15 -1.01
N ALA A 320 -27.38 -20.90 0.26
CA ALA A 320 -26.07 -21.20 0.79
C ALA A 320 -25.80 -22.72 0.83
N ASP A 321 -24.53 -23.06 0.68
CA ASP A 321 -24.07 -24.44 0.86
C ASP A 321 -24.26 -24.89 2.31
N ARG A 322 -24.56 -26.18 2.51
CA ARG A 322 -24.82 -26.74 3.85
C ARG A 322 -23.60 -26.64 4.76
N ASP A 323 -22.40 -26.82 4.22
CA ASP A 323 -21.18 -26.78 5.01
C ASP A 323 -20.89 -25.34 5.47
N LEU A 324 -21.12 -24.36 4.59
CA LEU A 324 -21.02 -22.95 4.94
C LEU A 324 -22.03 -22.56 6.03
N MET A 325 -23.27 -23.04 5.94
CA MET A 325 -24.27 -22.82 6.99
C MET A 325 -23.83 -23.43 8.33
N MET A 326 -23.30 -24.65 8.31
CA MET A 326 -22.80 -25.31 9.53
C MET A 326 -21.65 -24.53 10.16
N GLU A 327 -20.71 -24.00 9.36
CA GLU A 327 -19.65 -23.12 9.87
C GLU A 327 -20.22 -21.85 10.49
N MET A 328 -21.20 -21.20 9.85
CA MET A 328 -21.86 -20.02 10.41
C MET A 328 -22.55 -20.34 11.75
N PHE A 329 -23.24 -21.47 11.87
CA PHE A 329 -23.84 -21.91 13.13
C PHE A 329 -22.79 -22.17 14.21
N GLN A 330 -21.65 -22.77 13.84
CA GLN A 330 -20.55 -22.97 14.77
C GLN A 330 -20.02 -21.64 15.30
N GLU A 331 -19.85 -20.63 14.44
CA GLU A 331 -19.42 -19.30 14.87
C GLU A 331 -20.45 -18.57 15.75
N VAL A 332 -21.75 -18.75 15.50
CA VAL A 332 -22.76 -18.25 16.45
C VAL A 332 -22.55 -18.88 17.83
N LEU A 333 -22.33 -20.19 17.87
CA LEU A 333 -22.15 -20.93 19.13
C LEU A 333 -20.84 -20.57 19.84
N THR A 334 -19.76 -20.22 19.13
CA THR A 334 -18.51 -19.75 19.75
C THR A 334 -18.72 -18.41 20.43
N VAL A 335 -19.41 -17.48 19.77
CA VAL A 335 -19.73 -16.14 20.32
C VAL A 335 -20.74 -16.21 21.47
N TRP A 336 -21.71 -17.12 21.41
CA TRP A 336 -22.76 -17.29 22.42
C TRP A 336 -22.37 -18.10 23.65
N LYS A 337 -21.14 -18.64 23.75
CA LYS A 337 -20.71 -19.30 24.99
C LYS A 337 -20.75 -18.27 26.14
N PRO A 338 -21.63 -18.45 27.15
CA PRO A 338 -21.60 -17.58 28.31
C PRO A 338 -20.27 -17.80 29.02
N LEU A 339 -19.60 -16.69 29.37
CA LEU A 339 -18.42 -16.69 30.25
C LEU A 339 -18.71 -17.37 31.60
#